data_AF-A0A0L0LI67-F1
#
_entry.id   AF-A0A0L0LI67-F1
#
_cell.length_a   1.000
_cell.length_b   1.000
_cell.length_c   1.000
_cell.angle_alpha   90.00
_cell.angle_beta   90.00
_cell.angle_gamma   90.00
#
_symmetry.space_group_name_H-M   'P 1'
#
loop_
_entity.id
_entity.type
_entity.pdbx_description
1 polymer ?
#
loop_
_entity_poly.entity_id
_entity_poly.type
_entity_poly.pdbx_seq_one_letter_code
_entity_poly.pdbx_strand_id
1 'polypeptide(L)'
;MAYDFSTLKANIQETEEWLQREMSNIRTGRATPTLLDSIKPEIYGSRTPIPSVASVTIEDARTLRIVPWDKSITKDIERAINDADLGVSVAVDDGGLRVIFPMLTAERRTLLQKLAGEKSEQAKVTLRGHRTDALKELDAAEKEGGMGTDDLKRLKEEVQKFIDKGVETLEAQMKRKQDEIAL
;
A
#
# COMPACT_ATOMS: atom_id res chain seq x y z
N MET A 1 26.56 26.77 9.67
CA MET A 1 25.44 26.62 8.73
C MET A 1 24.71 25.35 9.14
N ALA A 2 23.39 25.36 9.34
CA ALA A 2 22.67 24.15 9.75
C ALA A 2 22.72 23.12 8.61
N TYR A 3 23.09 21.87 8.90
CA TYR A 3 23.05 20.78 7.92
C TYR A 3 21.61 20.59 7.43
N ASP A 4 21.42 20.52 6.11
CA ASP A 4 20.09 20.39 5.52
C ASP A 4 19.66 18.92 5.48
N PHE A 5 18.67 18.57 6.30
CA PHE A 5 18.08 17.24 6.33
C PHE A 5 16.97 17.03 5.28
N SER A 6 16.68 18.03 4.45
CA SER A 6 15.59 17.96 3.45
C SER A 6 15.76 16.76 2.52
N THR A 7 16.96 16.54 1.98
CA THR A 7 17.30 15.42 1.10
C THR A 7 17.12 14.08 1.80
N LEU A 8 17.62 13.94 3.03
CA LEU A 8 17.49 12.70 3.80
C LEU A 8 16.00 12.37 4.06
N LYS A 9 15.20 13.36 4.46
CA LYS A 9 13.77 13.19 4.70
C LYS A 9 13.02 12.80 3.42
N ALA A 10 13.34 13.45 2.30
CA ALA A 10 12.74 13.13 1.00
C ALA A 10 13.06 11.68 0.58
N ASN A 11 14.31 11.24 0.72
CA ASN A 11 14.71 9.87 0.39
C ASN A 11 14.04 8.82 1.28
N ILE A 12 13.90 9.11 2.58
CA ILE A 12 13.16 8.24 3.52
C ILE A 12 11.71 8.13 3.09
N GLN A 13 11.05 9.26 2.82
CA GLN A 13 9.66 9.30 2.39
C GLN A 13 9.45 8.54 1.07
N GLU A 14 10.35 8.73 0.09
CA GLU A 14 10.27 8.00 -1.18
C GLU A 14 10.40 6.48 -0.97
N THR A 15 11.26 6.04 -0.04
CA THR A 15 11.40 4.64 0.33
C THR A 15 10.12 4.09 0.96
N GLU A 16 9.48 4.86 1.84
CA GLU A 16 8.20 4.51 2.48
C GLU A 16 7.06 4.41 1.46
N GLU A 17 6.98 5.36 0.53
CA GLU A 17 5.98 5.39 -0.55
C GLU A 17 6.21 4.24 -1.54
N TRP A 18 7.46 3.94 -1.85
CA TRP A 18 7.83 2.78 -2.66
C TRP A 18 7.35 1.48 -2.00
N LEU A 19 7.65 1.26 -0.71
CA LEU A 19 7.21 0.06 -0.01
C LEU A 19 5.67 -0.04 0.03
N GLN A 20 5.00 1.08 0.30
CA GLN A 20 3.54 1.14 0.31
C GLN A 20 2.93 0.72 -1.04
N ARG A 21 3.50 1.19 -2.16
CA ARG A 21 3.05 0.79 -3.51
C ARG A 21 3.29 -0.70 -3.75
N GLU A 22 4.47 -1.21 -3.43
CA GLU A 22 4.79 -2.64 -3.58
C GLU A 22 3.85 -3.52 -2.74
N MET A 23 3.59 -3.14 -1.50
CA MET A 23 2.66 -3.85 -0.62
C MET A 23 1.22 -3.79 -1.14
N SER A 24 0.79 -2.68 -1.74
CA SER A 24 -0.54 -2.55 -2.33
C SER A 24 -0.73 -3.47 -3.54
N ASN A 25 0.34 -3.73 -4.31
CA ASN A 25 0.33 -4.64 -5.45
C ASN A 25 0.22 -6.12 -5.03
N ILE A 26 0.58 -6.46 -3.79
CA ILE A 26 0.42 -7.82 -3.24
C ILE A 26 -1.07 -8.05 -2.95
N ARG A 27 -1.75 -8.77 -3.85
CA ARG A 27 -3.18 -9.11 -3.74
C ARG A 27 -3.39 -10.22 -2.70
N THR A 28 -3.93 -9.86 -1.54
CA THR A 28 -4.14 -10.73 -0.37
C THR A 28 -5.49 -11.43 -0.35
N GLY A 29 -6.34 -11.19 -1.36
CA GLY A 29 -7.72 -11.68 -1.36
C GLY A 29 -8.67 -10.86 -0.48
N ARG A 30 -8.19 -9.77 0.15
CA ARG A 30 -9.04 -8.82 0.87
C ARG A 30 -9.90 -8.03 -0.12
N ALA A 31 -11.16 -7.85 0.24
CA ALA A 31 -12.12 -7.00 -0.45
C ALA A 31 -11.67 -5.53 -0.38
N THR A 32 -11.25 -4.96 -1.51
CA THR A 32 -10.94 -3.53 -1.64
C THR A 32 -11.77 -2.89 -2.76
N PRO A 33 -12.43 -1.74 -2.52
CA PRO A 33 -13.22 -1.05 -3.54
C PRO A 33 -12.45 -0.76 -4.83
N THR A 34 -11.14 -0.51 -4.72
CA THR A 34 -10.25 -0.23 -5.85
C THR A 34 -10.19 -1.34 -6.90
N LEU A 35 -10.56 -2.57 -6.55
CA LEU A 35 -10.65 -3.68 -7.50
C LEU A 35 -11.80 -3.51 -8.50
N LEU A 36 -12.80 -2.69 -8.16
CA LEU A 36 -13.96 -2.42 -9.00
C LEU A 36 -13.78 -1.17 -9.89
N ASP A 37 -12.73 -0.37 -9.68
CA ASP A 37 -12.49 0.88 -10.42
C ASP A 37 -12.24 0.64 -11.93
N SER A 38 -11.70 -0.53 -12.29
CA SER A 38 -11.49 -0.93 -13.68
C SER A 38 -12.79 -1.35 -14.39
N ILE A 39 -13.86 -1.62 -13.64
CA ILE A 39 -15.12 -2.14 -14.17
C ILE A 39 -16.04 -0.98 -14.53
N LYS A 40 -16.46 -0.96 -15.80
CA LYS A 40 -17.37 0.06 -16.34
C LYS A 40 -18.59 -0.63 -16.97
N PRO A 41 -19.60 -0.99 -16.17
CA PRO A 41 -20.85 -1.55 -16.69
C PRO A 41 -21.46 -0.63 -17.74
N GLU A 42 -22.04 -1.24 -18.78
CA GLU A 42 -22.83 -0.54 -19.77
C GLU A 42 -24.24 -0.32 -19.21
N ILE A 43 -24.53 0.94 -18.88
CA ILE A 43 -25.76 1.39 -18.25
C ILE A 43 -26.40 2.41 -19.19
N TYR A 44 -27.63 2.14 -19.62
CA TYR A 44 -28.36 3.00 -20.55
C TYR A 44 -27.56 3.37 -21.83
N GLY A 45 -26.77 2.43 -22.37
CA GLY A 45 -25.95 2.63 -23.56
C GLY A 45 -24.64 3.40 -23.34
N SER A 46 -24.23 3.62 -22.08
CA SER A 46 -22.99 4.30 -21.73
C SER A 46 -22.18 3.51 -20.70
N ARG A 47 -20.85 3.48 -20.86
CA ARG A 47 -19.96 2.79 -19.91
C ARG A 47 -19.62 3.71 -18.74
N THR A 48 -20.18 3.40 -17.58
CA THR A 48 -20.06 4.25 -16.39
C THR A 48 -19.33 3.50 -15.28
N PRO A 49 -18.35 4.11 -14.58
CA PRO A 49 -17.68 3.49 -13.44
C PRO A 49 -18.67 3.14 -12.32
N ILE A 50 -18.49 1.98 -11.67
CA ILE A 50 -19.34 1.54 -10.55
C ILE A 50 -19.49 2.59 -9.43
N PRO A 51 -18.42 3.28 -8.97
CA PRO A 51 -18.56 4.29 -7.91
C PRO A 51 -19.45 5.48 -8.27
N SER A 52 -19.72 5.71 -9.57
CA SER A 52 -20.57 6.78 -10.06
C SER A 52 -22.04 6.40 -10.21
N VAL A 53 -22.41 5.16 -9.90
CA VAL A 53 -23.80 4.64 -10.02
C VAL A 53 -24.23 3.81 -8.81
N ALA A 54 -23.29 3.50 -7.91
CA ALA A 54 -23.52 2.68 -6.74
C ALA A 54 -22.60 3.09 -5.57
N SER A 55 -23.09 2.86 -4.35
CA SER A 55 -22.25 2.90 -3.14
C SER A 55 -21.51 1.57 -2.98
N VAL A 56 -20.19 1.61 -2.85
CA VAL A 56 -19.34 0.43 -2.58
C VAL A 56 -18.82 0.50 -1.15
N THR A 57 -19.16 -0.48 -0.34
CA THR A 57 -18.69 -0.60 1.05
C THR A 57 -18.07 -1.98 1.30
N ILE A 58 -17.17 -2.05 2.27
CA ILE A 58 -16.59 -3.31 2.73
C ILE A 58 -17.55 -3.88 3.78
N GLU A 59 -18.20 -5.01 3.47
CA GLU A 59 -19.12 -5.69 4.39
C GLU A 59 -18.35 -6.58 5.37
N ASP A 60 -17.40 -7.36 4.85
CA ASP A 60 -16.44 -8.12 5.63
C ASP A 60 -15.07 -8.14 4.91
N ALA A 61 -14.07 -8.82 5.48
CA ALA A 61 -12.71 -8.85 4.91
C ALA A 61 -12.64 -9.38 3.47
N ARG A 62 -13.64 -10.13 3.00
CA ARG A 62 -13.70 -10.78 1.67
C ARG A 62 -14.99 -10.49 0.92
N THR A 63 -15.85 -9.62 1.43
CA THR A 63 -17.13 -9.28 0.80
C THR A 63 -17.24 -7.78 0.62
N LEU A 64 -17.38 -7.34 -0.64
CA LEU A 64 -17.80 -5.98 -0.96
C LEU A 64 -19.31 -5.94 -1.13
N ARG A 65 -19.93 -4.94 -0.53
CA ARG A 65 -21.33 -4.60 -0.72
C ARG A 65 -21.44 -3.48 -1.74
N ILE A 66 -22.17 -3.73 -2.81
CA ILE A 66 -22.48 -2.74 -3.83
C ILE A 66 -23.98 -2.46 -3.74
N VAL A 67 -24.34 -1.21 -3.45
CA VAL A 67 -25.73 -0.74 -3.39
C VAL A 67 -25.94 0.25 -4.53
N PRO A 68 -26.53 -0.18 -5.66
CA PRO A 68 -26.88 0.71 -6.76
C PRO A 68 -27.87 1.79 -6.30
N TRP A 69 -27.74 3.00 -6.81
CA TRP A 69 -28.71 4.07 -6.53
C TRP A 69 -30.05 3.82 -7.22
N ASP A 70 -30.01 3.13 -8.35
CA ASP A 70 -31.16 2.62 -9.09
C ASP A 70 -31.11 1.08 -9.10
N LYS A 71 -32.18 0.42 -8.67
CA LYS A 71 -32.22 -1.06 -8.65
C LYS A 71 -32.27 -1.68 -10.05
N SER A 72 -32.69 -0.93 -11.07
CA SER A 72 -32.82 -1.44 -12.44
C SER A 72 -31.46 -1.87 -13.03
N ILE A 73 -30.37 -1.21 -12.63
CA ILE A 73 -29.00 -1.43 -13.14
C ILE A 73 -28.24 -2.55 -12.43
N THR A 74 -28.87 -3.21 -11.44
CA THR A 74 -28.25 -4.30 -10.66
C THR A 74 -27.72 -5.42 -11.55
N LYS A 75 -28.50 -5.83 -12.56
CA LYS A 75 -28.12 -6.91 -13.49
C LYS A 75 -26.97 -6.50 -14.41
N ASP A 76 -26.89 -5.24 -14.82
CA ASP A 76 -25.80 -4.75 -15.65
C ASP A 76 -24.48 -4.69 -14.88
N ILE A 77 -24.53 -4.31 -13.59
CA ILE A 77 -23.37 -4.37 -12.69
C ILE A 77 -22.93 -5.81 -12.46
N GLU A 78 -23.87 -6.72 -12.17
CA GLU A 78 -23.58 -8.16 -11.99
C GLU A 78 -22.88 -8.75 -13.22
N ARG A 79 -23.43 -8.50 -14.41
CA ARG A 79 -22.84 -8.95 -15.67
C ARG A 79 -21.42 -8.40 -15.86
N ALA A 80 -21.23 -7.10 -15.64
CA ALA A 80 -19.92 -6.48 -15.82
C ALA A 80 -18.85 -7.02 -14.86
N ILE A 81 -19.21 -7.40 -13.63
CA ILE A 81 -18.27 -8.00 -12.66
C ILE A 81 -17.90 -9.43 -13.08
N ASN A 82 -18.88 -10.21 -13.54
CA ASN A 82 -18.63 -11.57 -14.05
C ASN A 82 -17.78 -11.54 -15.33
N ASP A 83 -18.08 -10.63 -16.26
CA ASP A 83 -17.34 -10.44 -17.51
C ASP A 83 -15.90 -9.96 -17.28
N ALA A 84 -15.64 -9.26 -16.18
CA ALA A 84 -14.30 -8.81 -15.81
C ALA A 84 -13.37 -9.95 -15.33
N ASP A 85 -13.91 -11.16 -15.13
CA ASP A 85 -13.18 -12.38 -14.74
C ASP A 85 -12.20 -12.17 -13.58
N LEU A 86 -12.65 -11.45 -12.54
CA LEU A 86 -11.81 -11.12 -11.39
C LEU A 86 -11.57 -12.30 -10.44
N GLY A 87 -12.12 -13.48 -10.75
CA GLY A 87 -12.12 -14.66 -9.90
C GLY A 87 -12.97 -14.50 -8.64
N VAL A 88 -14.09 -13.77 -8.74
CA VAL A 88 -15.00 -13.44 -7.62
C VAL A 88 -16.37 -14.04 -7.87
N SER A 89 -17.12 -14.28 -6.79
CA SER A 89 -18.53 -14.69 -6.89
C SER A 89 -19.43 -13.50 -6.57
N VAL A 90 -20.47 -13.29 -7.36
CA VAL A 90 -21.47 -12.24 -7.11
C VAL A 90 -22.78 -12.88 -6.61
N ALA A 91 -23.33 -12.36 -5.52
CA ALA A 91 -24.63 -12.75 -4.99
C ALA A 91 -25.54 -11.53 -4.90
N VAL A 92 -26.77 -11.63 -5.40
CA VAL A 92 -27.74 -10.53 -5.39
C VAL A 92 -28.76 -10.76 -4.27
N ASP A 93 -29.09 -9.71 -3.52
CA ASP A 93 -30.15 -9.69 -2.51
C ASP A 93 -31.00 -8.41 -2.60
N ASP A 94 -32.04 -8.29 -1.77
CA ASP A 94 -32.98 -7.17 -1.78
C ASP A 94 -32.32 -5.80 -1.55
N GLY A 95 -31.14 -5.78 -0.94
CA GLY A 95 -30.37 -4.58 -0.65
C GLY A 95 -29.17 -4.37 -1.56
N GLY A 96 -29.01 -5.09 -2.67
CA GLY A 96 -27.95 -4.86 -3.66
C GLY A 96 -27.17 -6.12 -4.05
N LEU A 97 -25.87 -5.96 -4.30
CA LEU A 97 -24.96 -7.05 -4.68
C LEU A 97 -23.87 -7.25 -3.62
N ARG A 98 -23.50 -8.51 -3.41
CA ARG A 98 -22.35 -8.94 -2.61
C ARG A 98 -21.32 -9.58 -3.53
N VAL A 99 -20.12 -9.00 -3.58
CA VAL A 99 -18.98 -9.54 -4.32
C VAL A 99 -18.05 -10.24 -3.34
N ILE A 100 -17.99 -11.56 -3.44
CA ILE A 100 -17.30 -12.44 -2.51
C ILE A 100 -15.97 -12.89 -3.14
N PHE A 101 -14.87 -12.61 -2.45
CA PHE A 101 -13.54 -13.02 -2.84
C PHE A 101 -13.22 -14.41 -2.26
N PRO A 102 -12.68 -15.34 -3.07
CA PRO A 102 -12.35 -16.68 -2.60
C PRO A 102 -11.20 -16.67 -1.58
N MET A 103 -11.14 -17.71 -0.74
CA MET A 103 -10.02 -17.86 0.19
C MET A 103 -8.72 -18.18 -0.55
N LEU A 104 -7.63 -17.55 -0.10
CA LEU A 104 -6.29 -17.98 -0.49
C LEU A 104 -5.97 -19.34 0.13
N THR A 105 -5.31 -20.22 -0.63
CA THR A 105 -4.75 -21.45 -0.09
C THR A 105 -3.59 -21.14 0.87
N ALA A 106 -3.30 -22.06 1.81
CA ALA A 106 -2.18 -21.91 2.74
C ALA A 106 -0.82 -21.75 2.02
N GLU A 107 -0.63 -22.48 0.92
CA GLU A 107 0.54 -22.35 0.05
C GLU A 107 0.63 -20.96 -0.59
N ARG A 108 -0.51 -20.40 -1.08
CA ARG A 108 -0.50 -19.06 -1.64
C ARG A 108 -0.20 -18.00 -0.58
N ARG A 109 -0.77 -18.12 0.62
CA ARG A 109 -0.50 -17.18 1.74
C ARG A 109 0.97 -17.17 2.13
N THR A 110 1.60 -18.34 2.25
CA THR A 110 3.03 -18.43 2.60
C THR A 110 3.92 -17.82 1.53
N LEU A 111 3.60 -17.98 0.25
CA LEU A 111 4.31 -17.30 -0.85
C LEU A 111 4.17 -15.76 -0.77
N LEU A 112 2.96 -15.26 -0.51
CA LEU A 112 2.73 -13.81 -0.37
C LEU A 112 3.44 -13.22 0.86
N GLN A 113 3.49 -13.95 1.97
CA GLN A 113 4.23 -13.54 3.17
C GLN A 113 5.73 -13.43 2.91
N LYS A 114 6.32 -14.40 2.17
CA LYS A 114 7.72 -14.34 1.76
C LYS A 114 7.99 -13.13 0.86
N LEU A 115 7.15 -12.92 -0.15
CA LEU A 115 7.27 -11.78 -1.05
C LEU A 115 7.19 -10.44 -0.30
N ALA A 116 6.23 -10.28 0.62
CA ALA A 116 6.14 -9.09 1.46
C ALA A 116 7.41 -8.89 2.31
N GLY A 117 7.96 -9.99 2.86
CA GLY A 117 9.21 -9.96 3.62
C GLY A 117 10.40 -9.49 2.79
N GLU A 118 10.56 -10.02 1.58
CA GLU A 118 11.60 -9.61 0.65
C GLU A 118 11.54 -8.11 0.32
N LYS A 119 10.33 -7.58 0.06
CA LYS A 119 10.12 -6.15 -0.22
C LYS A 119 10.43 -5.27 0.98
N SER A 120 10.04 -5.70 2.18
CA SER A 120 10.37 -5.00 3.43
C SER A 120 11.87 -4.94 3.69
N GLU A 121 12.57 -6.06 3.51
CA GLU A 121 14.04 -6.09 3.65
C GLU A 121 14.74 -5.23 2.60
N GLN A 122 14.24 -5.21 1.36
CA GLN A 122 14.74 -4.30 0.33
C GLN A 122 14.61 -2.83 0.76
N ALA A 123 13.46 -2.41 1.28
CA ALA A 123 13.26 -1.06 1.79
C ALA A 123 14.20 -0.73 2.97
N LYS A 124 14.39 -1.68 3.91
CA LYS A 124 15.33 -1.51 5.04
C LYS A 124 16.77 -1.37 4.58
N VAL A 125 17.20 -2.11 3.56
CA VAL A 125 18.54 -1.99 2.97
C VAL A 125 18.72 -0.62 2.32
N THR A 126 17.74 -0.13 1.56
CA THR A 126 17.75 1.22 0.97
C THR A 126 17.87 2.30 2.04
N LEU A 127 17.10 2.19 3.13
CA LEU A 127 17.14 3.12 4.25
C LEU A 127 18.53 3.16 4.93
N ARG A 128 19.17 2.00 5.10
CA ARG A 128 20.55 1.91 5.61
C ARG A 128 21.56 2.55 4.66
N GLY A 129 21.32 2.48 3.35
CA GLY A 129 22.07 3.19 2.32
C GLY A 129 22.02 4.71 2.54
N HIS A 130 20.81 5.28 2.62
CA HIS A 130 20.61 6.71 2.88
C HIS A 130 21.29 7.19 4.16
N ARG A 131 21.25 6.39 5.23
CA ARG A 131 22.01 6.69 6.45
C ARG A 131 23.51 6.78 6.16
N THR A 132 24.06 5.81 5.46
CA THR A 132 25.49 5.73 5.16
C THR A 132 25.95 6.94 4.34
N ASP A 133 25.13 7.36 3.38
CA ASP A 133 25.44 8.52 2.54
C ASP A 133 25.39 9.83 3.35
N ALA A 134 24.36 10.04 4.17
CA ALA A 134 24.26 11.21 5.05
C ALA A 134 25.44 11.27 6.06
N LEU A 135 25.85 10.12 6.62
CA LEU A 135 27.02 10.07 7.52
C LEU A 135 28.33 10.42 6.80
N LYS A 136 28.51 9.99 5.54
CA LYS A 136 29.68 10.35 4.73
C LYS A 136 29.72 11.84 4.40
N GLU A 137 28.57 12.44 4.09
CA GLU A 137 28.48 13.88 3.85
C GLU A 137 28.85 14.69 5.09
N LEU A 138 28.37 14.27 6.26
CA LEU A 138 28.75 14.88 7.54
C LEU A 138 30.25 14.76 7.83
N ASP A 139 30.84 13.59 7.60
CA ASP A 139 32.27 13.35 7.78
C ASP A 139 33.14 14.16 6.79
N ALA A 140 32.65 14.40 5.57
CA ALA A 140 33.32 15.25 4.59
C ALA A 140 33.28 16.73 5.04
N ALA A 141 32.13 17.21 5.51
CA ALA A 141 31.95 18.58 5.98
C ALA A 141 32.83 18.92 7.21
N GLU A 142 33.08 17.96 8.10
CA GLU A 142 34.04 18.13 9.20
C GLU A 142 35.47 18.34 8.67
N LYS A 143 35.91 17.51 7.71
CA LYS A 143 37.26 17.57 7.13
C LYS A 143 37.53 18.85 6.35
N GLU A 144 36.51 19.42 5.71
CA GLU A 144 36.58 20.70 5.02
C GLU A 144 36.68 21.90 5.99
N GLY A 145 36.69 21.64 7.31
CA GLY A 145 36.79 22.67 8.35
C GLY A 145 35.47 23.41 8.59
N GLY A 146 34.36 22.90 8.04
CA GLY A 146 33.04 23.52 8.11
C GLY A 146 32.23 23.19 9.37
N MET A 147 32.71 22.29 10.23
CA MET A 147 31.94 21.73 11.34
C MET A 147 32.82 21.34 12.53
N GLY A 148 32.39 21.70 13.75
CA GLY A 148 33.04 21.26 14.99
C GLY A 148 32.62 19.85 15.40
N THR A 149 33.47 19.13 16.14
CA THR A 149 33.24 17.74 16.55
C THR A 149 31.97 17.52 17.37
N ASP A 150 31.57 18.50 18.21
CA ASP A 150 30.33 18.42 18.99
C ASP A 150 29.08 18.59 18.11
N ASP A 151 29.13 19.48 17.11
CA ASP A 151 28.06 19.61 16.13
C ASP A 151 27.94 18.36 15.27
N LEU A 152 29.06 17.76 14.86
CA LEU A 152 29.06 16.50 14.10
C LEU A 152 28.35 15.39 14.86
N LYS A 153 28.66 15.21 16.16
CA LYS A 153 28.01 14.19 17.00
C LYS A 153 26.50 14.41 17.05
N ARG A 154 26.06 15.65 17.31
CA ARG A 154 24.63 16.00 17.36
C ARG A 154 23.93 15.71 16.05
N LEU A 155 24.52 16.07 14.92
CA LEU A 155 23.95 15.83 13.59
C LEU A 155 23.87 14.34 13.26
N LYS A 156 24.87 13.54 13.62
CA LYS A 156 24.83 12.08 13.46
C LYS A 156 23.71 11.44 14.29
N GLU A 157 23.49 11.91 15.52
CA GLU A 157 22.35 11.48 16.34
C GLU A 157 21.00 11.86 15.70
N GLU A 158 20.90 13.04 15.10
CA GLU A 158 19.69 13.45 14.37
C GLU A 158 19.45 12.59 13.13
N VAL A 159 20.48 12.28 12.33
CA VAL A 159 20.38 11.31 11.22
C VAL A 159 19.85 9.97 11.72
N GLN A 160 20.42 9.44 12.80
CA GLN A 160 19.99 8.15 13.36
C GLN A 160 18.51 8.19 13.79
N LYS A 161 18.05 9.28 14.43
CA LYS A 161 16.63 9.45 14.79
C LYS A 161 15.69 9.45 13.59
N PHE A 162 16.08 10.06 12.46
CA PHE A 162 15.25 10.01 11.25
C PHE A 162 15.17 8.60 10.66
N ILE A 163 16.30 7.89 10.65
CA ILE A 163 16.38 6.51 10.16
C ILE A 163 15.57 5.57 11.05
N ASP A 164 15.67 5.68 12.38
CA ASP A 164 14.92 4.83 13.30
C ASP A 164 13.40 4.98 13.10
N LYS A 165 12.92 6.21 12.94
CA LYS A 165 11.51 6.48 12.60
C LYS A 165 11.09 5.89 11.26
N GLY A 166 11.97 5.95 10.26
CA GLY A 166 11.73 5.30 8.97
C GLY A 166 11.60 3.78 9.13
N VAL A 167 12.51 3.15 9.88
CA VAL A 167 12.45 1.70 10.16
C VAL A 167 11.14 1.32 10.87
N GLU A 168 10.74 2.07 11.91
CA GLU A 168 9.47 1.84 12.62
C GLU A 168 8.27 1.90 11.67
N THR A 169 8.29 2.86 10.73
CA THR A 169 7.22 3.02 9.73
C THR A 169 7.18 1.83 8.76
N LEU A 170 8.33 1.39 8.24
CA LEU A 170 8.41 0.20 7.38
C LEU A 170 7.96 -1.07 8.11
N GLU A 171 8.30 -1.23 9.38
CA GLU A 171 7.87 -2.36 10.20
C GLU A 171 6.35 -2.34 10.46
N ALA A 172 5.79 -1.16 10.72
CA ALA A 172 4.34 -1.00 10.85
C ALA A 172 3.61 -1.36 9.55
N GLN A 173 4.13 -0.93 8.38
CA GLN A 173 3.57 -1.30 7.07
C GLN A 173 3.64 -2.82 6.84
N MET A 174 4.78 -3.44 7.12
CA MET A 174 4.97 -4.89 6.98
C MET A 174 4.00 -5.67 7.87
N LYS A 175 3.88 -5.29 9.15
CA LYS A 175 2.98 -5.95 10.09
C LYS A 175 1.53 -5.89 9.64
N ARG A 176 1.06 -4.69 9.22
CA ARG A 176 -0.29 -4.53 8.67
C ARG A 176 -0.52 -5.46 7.49
N LYS A 177 0.47 -5.62 6.60
CA LYS A 177 0.34 -6.50 5.45
C LYS A 177 0.36 -7.98 5.82
N GLN A 178 1.15 -8.38 6.81
CA GLN A 178 1.15 -9.75 7.33
C GLN A 178 -0.20 -10.13 7.92
N ASP A 179 -0.79 -9.24 8.74
CA ASP A 179 -2.11 -9.43 9.33
C ASP A 179 -3.18 -9.54 8.23
N GLU A 180 -3.05 -8.75 7.17
CA GLU A 180 -3.93 -8.81 5.99
C GLU A 180 -3.83 -10.16 5.26
N ILE A 181 -2.63 -10.72 5.10
CA ILE A 181 -2.42 -12.02 4.42
C ILE A 181 -2.89 -13.21 5.29
N ALA A 182 -2.90 -13.06 6.62
CA ALA A 182 -3.26 -14.13 7.54
C ALA A 182 -4.78 -14.43 7.58
N LEU A 183 -5.63 -13.49 7.19
CA LEU A 183 -7.11 -13.58 7.16
C LEU A 183 -7.62 -14.49 6.03
#